data_AF-A0A4Q3EFA4-F1
#
_entry.id   AF-A0A4Q3EFA4-F1
#
_cell.length_a   1.000
_cell.length_b   1.000
_cell.length_c   1.000
_cell.angle_alpha   90.00
_cell.angle_beta   90.00
_cell.angle_gamma   90.00
#
_symmetry.space_group_name_H-M   'P 1'
#
loop_
_entity.id
_entity.type
_entity.pdbx_description
1 polymer ?
#
loop_
_entity_poly.entity_id
_entity_poly.type
_entity_poly.pdbx_seq_one_letter_code
_entity_poly.pdbx_strand_id
1 'polypeptide(L)'
;MNSISNFCKQYTFLSILLAFQLFRFLLLPFFGLMPQDAYYTFYGEHLAWSYFDHPGMIGYLLRLFTTIFGKSVFVVKLTDFAVTSATLYAFYHLAGLFLSKQKQNLALGLMSSTFLISVLSTISTPDVPLLLFWTLSLIALYHAVFRQQKL
;
A
#
# COMPACT_ATOMS: atom_id res chain seq x y z
N MET A 1 -17.86 -19.26 -23.76
CA MET A 1 -16.68 -19.03 -22.88
C MET A 1 -16.98 -17.85 -21.97
N ASN A 2 -16.89 -18.03 -20.65
CA ASN A 2 -17.26 -17.00 -19.66
C ASN A 2 -16.38 -15.74 -19.81
N SER A 3 -17.01 -14.56 -19.70
CA SER A 3 -16.35 -13.24 -19.82
C SER A 3 -15.09 -13.12 -18.94
N ILE A 4 -15.14 -13.66 -17.72
CA ILE A 4 -14.02 -13.70 -16.77
C ILE A 4 -12.84 -14.53 -17.31
N SER A 5 -13.12 -15.69 -17.91
CA SER A 5 -12.05 -16.55 -18.46
C SER A 5 -11.34 -15.88 -19.63
N ASN A 6 -12.08 -15.15 -20.46
CA ASN A 6 -11.49 -14.39 -21.57
C ASN A 6 -10.63 -13.23 -21.06
N PHE A 7 -11.10 -12.49 -20.04
CA PHE A 7 -10.32 -11.45 -19.38
C PHE A 7 -9.02 -12.00 -18.78
N CYS A 8 -9.09 -13.11 -18.04
CA CYS A 8 -7.91 -13.72 -17.44
C CYS A 8 -6.87 -14.17 -18.48
N LYS A 9 -7.31 -14.66 -19.64
CA LYS A 9 -6.41 -15.04 -20.74
C LYS A 9 -5.80 -13.83 -21.44
N GLN A 10 -6.55 -12.76 -21.59
CA GLN A 10 -6.09 -11.53 -22.25
C GLN A 10 -5.14 -10.71 -21.35
N TYR A 11 -5.39 -10.69 -20.04
CA TYR A 11 -4.63 -9.92 -19.06
C TYR A 11 -4.06 -10.83 -17.96
N THR A 12 -3.36 -11.88 -18.35
CA THR A 12 -2.82 -12.91 -17.44
C THR A 12 -2.04 -12.32 -16.27
N PHE A 13 -1.13 -11.40 -16.56
CA PHE A 13 -0.29 -10.77 -15.53
C PHE A 13 -1.11 -9.99 -14.49
N LEU A 14 -2.04 -9.14 -14.95
CA LEU A 14 -2.91 -8.36 -14.07
C LEU A 14 -3.81 -9.28 -13.23
N SER A 15 -4.28 -10.37 -13.84
CA SER A 15 -5.13 -11.36 -13.17
C SER A 15 -4.39 -12.07 -12.03
N ILE A 16 -3.10 -12.42 -12.25
CA ILE A 16 -2.24 -13.00 -11.20
C ILE A 16 -2.05 -12.01 -10.04
N LEU A 17 -1.76 -10.74 -10.34
CA LEU A 17 -1.61 -9.70 -9.31
C LEU A 17 -2.88 -9.48 -8.50
N LEU A 18 -4.02 -9.40 -9.17
CA LEU A 18 -5.32 -9.25 -8.51
C LEU A 18 -5.64 -10.47 -7.66
N ALA A 19 -5.34 -11.68 -8.13
CA ALA A 19 -5.49 -12.90 -7.35
C ALA A 19 -4.60 -12.89 -6.10
N PHE A 20 -3.35 -12.44 -6.21
CA PHE A 20 -2.45 -12.32 -5.06
C PHE A 20 -2.88 -11.23 -4.07
N GLN A 21 -3.39 -10.08 -4.55
CA GLN A 21 -3.99 -9.06 -3.69
C GLN A 21 -5.23 -9.58 -2.97
N LEU A 22 -6.10 -10.28 -3.68
CA LEU A 22 -7.31 -10.87 -3.11
C LEU A 22 -6.93 -11.92 -2.06
N PHE A 23 -5.94 -12.77 -2.35
CA PHE A 23 -5.41 -13.72 -1.38
C PHE A 23 -4.94 -13.02 -0.11
N ARG A 24 -4.12 -11.96 -0.22
CA ARG A 24 -3.67 -11.18 0.95
C ARG A 24 -4.82 -10.56 1.73
N PHE A 25 -5.80 -9.98 1.04
CA PHE A 25 -7.00 -9.43 1.66
C PHE A 25 -7.79 -10.49 2.45
N LEU A 26 -7.98 -11.66 1.87
CA LEU A 26 -8.69 -12.78 2.51
C LEU A 26 -7.94 -13.32 3.72
N LEU A 27 -6.62 -13.11 3.83
CA LEU A 27 -5.84 -13.51 4.99
C LEU A 27 -5.98 -12.55 6.19
N LEU A 28 -6.43 -11.31 6.00
CA LEU A 28 -6.46 -10.30 7.07
C LEU A 28 -7.18 -10.75 8.36
N PRO A 29 -8.34 -11.44 8.30
CA PRO A 29 -9.03 -11.91 9.51
C PRO A 29 -8.26 -12.96 10.32
N PHE A 30 -7.26 -13.61 9.71
CA PHE A 30 -6.46 -14.66 10.35
C PHE A 30 -5.22 -14.13 11.06
N PHE A 31 -4.91 -12.82 10.93
CA PHE A 31 -3.84 -12.18 11.66
C PHE A 31 -4.32 -11.63 13.00
N GLY A 32 -3.60 -11.99 14.07
CA GLY A 32 -3.82 -11.43 15.40
C GLY A 32 -3.30 -9.99 15.53
N LEU A 33 -3.59 -9.38 16.68
CA LEU A 33 -3.03 -8.09 17.05
C LEU A 33 -1.55 -8.26 17.45
N MET A 34 -0.66 -7.58 16.75
CA MET A 34 0.77 -7.51 17.02
C MET A 34 1.08 -6.34 17.94
N PRO A 35 2.20 -6.37 18.68
CA PRO A 35 2.59 -5.26 19.57
C PRO A 35 2.66 -3.91 18.86
N GLN A 36 3.17 -3.88 17.62
CA GLN A 36 3.28 -2.66 16.82
C GLN A 36 1.90 -2.10 16.46
N ASP A 37 0.93 -2.96 16.13
CA ASP A 37 -0.44 -2.52 15.84
C ASP A 37 -1.06 -1.84 17.07
N ALA A 38 -0.92 -2.45 18.25
CA ALA A 38 -1.43 -1.89 19.48
C ALA A 38 -0.77 -0.53 19.80
N TYR A 39 0.56 -0.47 19.64
CA TYR A 39 1.35 0.73 19.87
C TYR A 39 0.95 1.89 18.96
N TYR A 40 0.85 1.68 17.64
CA TYR A 40 0.48 2.74 16.71
C TYR A 40 -1.03 3.03 16.69
N THR A 41 -1.87 2.08 17.10
CA THR A 41 -3.29 2.38 17.36
C THR A 41 -3.43 3.34 18.53
N PHE A 42 -2.60 3.22 19.57
CA PHE A 42 -2.57 4.18 20.69
C PHE A 42 -2.17 5.60 20.22
N TYR A 43 -1.30 5.74 19.23
CA TYR A 43 -1.05 7.04 18.58
C TYR A 43 -2.34 7.59 17.97
N GLY A 44 -3.11 6.74 17.29
CA GLY A 44 -4.43 7.10 16.76
C GLY A 44 -5.42 7.62 17.81
N GLU A 45 -5.31 7.16 19.06
CA GLU A 45 -6.14 7.63 20.19
C GLU A 45 -5.68 8.96 20.77
N HIS A 46 -4.40 9.29 20.62
CA HIS A 46 -3.76 10.49 21.15
C HIS A 46 -3.04 11.29 20.06
N LEU A 47 -3.79 11.69 19.03
CA LEU A 47 -3.26 12.37 17.85
C LEU A 47 -2.37 13.58 18.18
N ALA A 48 -1.11 13.50 17.77
CA ALA A 48 -0.12 14.57 17.83
C ALA A 48 0.67 14.65 16.51
N TRP A 49 1.25 15.83 16.23
CA TRP A 49 2.05 16.08 15.01
C TRP A 49 3.25 15.14 14.88
N SER A 50 3.88 14.81 16.02
CA SER A 50 4.93 13.81 16.14
C SER A 50 4.86 13.19 17.52
N TYR A 51 5.40 11.99 17.64
CA TYR A 51 5.62 11.32 18.91
C TYR A 51 7.12 11.27 19.19
N PHE A 52 7.48 10.74 20.36
CA PHE A 52 8.86 10.76 20.84
C PHE A 52 9.83 10.05 19.89
N ASP A 53 9.41 8.95 19.27
CA ASP A 53 10.25 8.07 18.46
C ASP A 53 9.91 8.09 16.96
N HIS A 54 8.67 8.44 16.57
CA HIS A 54 8.21 8.35 15.19
C HIS A 54 7.21 9.46 14.78
N PRO A 55 7.10 9.77 13.46
CA PRO A 55 6.05 10.62 12.92
C PRO A 55 4.65 10.03 13.07
N GLY A 56 3.62 10.89 13.14
CA GLY A 56 2.26 10.47 13.47
C GLY A 56 1.41 9.84 12.36
N MET A 57 1.91 9.76 11.12
CA MET A 57 1.08 9.39 9.95
C MET A 57 0.40 8.02 10.07
N ILE A 58 1.08 7.02 10.64
CA ILE A 58 0.48 5.72 10.89
C ILE A 58 -0.69 5.81 11.88
N GLY A 59 -0.55 6.61 12.94
CA GLY A 59 -1.61 6.87 13.90
C GLY A 59 -2.81 7.60 13.29
N TYR A 60 -2.58 8.60 12.42
CA TYR A 60 -3.65 9.29 11.70
C TYR A 60 -4.45 8.34 10.80
N LEU A 61 -3.78 7.46 10.06
CA LEU A 61 -4.43 6.50 9.17
C LEU A 61 -5.23 5.45 9.95
N LEU A 62 -4.65 4.90 11.02
CA LEU A 62 -5.35 3.97 11.92
C LEU A 62 -6.57 4.62 12.56
N ARG A 63 -6.46 5.87 13.02
CA ARG A 63 -7.59 6.63 13.56
C ARG A 63 -8.68 6.85 12.53
N LEU A 64 -8.33 7.21 11.29
CA LEU A 64 -9.28 7.41 10.20
C LEU A 64 -10.09 6.14 9.94
N PHE A 65 -9.42 5.01 9.76
CA PHE A 65 -10.08 3.73 9.46
C PHE A 65 -10.92 3.23 10.63
N THR A 66 -10.40 3.28 11.86
CA THR A 66 -11.15 2.86 13.05
C THR A 66 -12.35 3.76 13.36
N THR A 67 -12.32 5.04 12.94
CA THR A 67 -13.47 5.94 13.03
C THR A 67 -14.56 5.59 12.01
N ILE A 68 -14.17 5.20 10.78
CA ILE A 68 -15.11 4.89 9.69
C ILE A 68 -15.71 3.48 9.83
N PHE A 69 -14.87 2.48 10.12
CA PHE A 69 -15.24 1.06 10.09
C PHE A 69 -15.37 0.43 11.50
N GLY A 70 -15.15 1.22 12.55
CA GLY A 70 -15.15 0.76 13.94
C GLY A 70 -13.79 0.20 14.40
N LYS A 71 -13.62 0.10 15.72
CA LYS A 71 -12.38 -0.40 16.33
C LYS A 71 -12.39 -1.93 16.36
N SER A 72 -11.55 -2.55 15.53
CA SER A 72 -11.31 -4.00 15.55
C SER A 72 -9.92 -4.32 14.99
N VAL A 73 -9.39 -5.49 15.31
CA VAL A 73 -8.10 -5.97 14.75
C VAL A 73 -8.16 -6.02 13.22
N PHE A 74 -9.29 -6.50 12.67
CA PHE A 74 -9.49 -6.55 11.23
C PHE A 74 -9.35 -5.17 10.57
N VAL A 75 -9.92 -4.11 11.18
CA VAL A 75 -9.85 -2.75 10.64
C VAL A 75 -8.43 -2.19 10.69
N VAL A 76 -7.65 -2.53 11.71
CA VAL A 76 -6.21 -2.19 11.77
C VAL A 76 -5.46 -2.84 10.60
N LYS A 77 -5.64 -4.14 10.38
CA LYS A 77 -5.03 -4.86 9.24
C LYS A 77 -5.52 -4.36 7.89
N LEU A 78 -6.80 -4.00 7.80
CA LEU A 78 -7.39 -3.40 6.60
C LEU A 78 -6.73 -2.06 6.27
N THR A 79 -6.38 -1.27 7.28
CA THR A 79 -5.65 0.00 7.10
C THR A 79 -4.31 -0.26 6.43
N ASP A 80 -3.51 -1.17 6.99
CA ASP A 80 -2.17 -1.50 6.47
C ASP A 80 -2.23 -2.06 5.05
N PHE A 81 -3.19 -2.96 4.80
CA PHE A 81 -3.46 -3.51 3.48
C PHE A 81 -3.86 -2.44 2.46
N ALA A 82 -4.77 -1.53 2.83
CA ALA A 82 -5.26 -0.48 1.95
C ALA A 82 -4.15 0.51 1.58
N VAL A 83 -3.35 0.94 2.56
CA VAL A 83 -2.23 1.87 2.35
C VAL A 83 -1.14 1.20 1.51
N THR A 84 -0.77 -0.04 1.81
CA THR A 84 0.20 -0.80 1.00
C THR A 84 -0.32 -1.06 -0.43
N SER A 85 -1.62 -1.27 -0.61
CA SER A 85 -2.24 -1.37 -1.94
C SER A 85 -2.16 -0.05 -2.71
N ALA A 86 -2.37 1.08 -2.02
CA ALA A 86 -2.16 2.41 -2.59
C ALA A 86 -0.68 2.64 -2.96
N THR A 87 0.27 2.15 -2.15
CA THR A 87 1.70 2.17 -2.48
C THR A 87 2.00 1.41 -3.75
N LEU A 88 1.45 0.19 -3.92
CA LEU A 88 1.64 -0.60 -5.14
C LEU A 88 1.06 0.09 -6.38
N TYR A 89 -0.09 0.73 -6.24
CA TYR A 89 -0.70 1.52 -7.32
C TYR A 89 0.15 2.75 -7.67
N ALA A 90 0.60 3.51 -6.67
CA ALA A 90 1.50 4.64 -6.89
C ALA A 90 2.82 4.19 -7.53
N PHE A 91 3.39 3.07 -7.07
CA PHE A 91 4.61 2.50 -7.61
C PHE A 91 4.44 2.09 -9.08
N TYR A 92 3.29 1.53 -9.43
CA TYR A 92 2.97 1.24 -10.82
C TYR A 92 3.04 2.49 -11.69
N HIS A 93 2.44 3.60 -11.25
CA HIS A 93 2.53 4.88 -11.95
C HIS A 93 3.96 5.39 -12.05
N LEU A 94 4.70 5.40 -10.94
CA LEU A 94 6.10 5.81 -10.89
C LEU A 94 6.94 5.02 -11.90
N ALA A 95 6.81 3.69 -11.92
CA ALA A 95 7.51 2.82 -12.86
C ALA A 95 7.16 3.16 -14.32
N GLY A 96 5.91 3.54 -14.59
CA GLY A 96 5.43 3.95 -15.92
C GLY A 96 6.05 5.26 -16.43
N LEU A 97 6.67 6.06 -15.57
CA LEU A 97 7.37 7.29 -15.98
C LEU A 97 8.69 6.99 -16.69
N PHE A 98 9.31 5.83 -16.45
CA PHE A 98 10.64 5.48 -16.96
C PHE A 98 10.71 4.16 -17.72
N LEU A 99 9.73 3.26 -17.55
CA LEU A 99 9.76 1.90 -18.09
C LEU A 99 8.69 1.68 -19.16
N SER A 100 8.99 0.81 -20.13
CA SER A 100 7.97 0.31 -21.07
C SER A 100 6.90 -0.50 -20.33
N LYS A 101 5.70 -0.62 -20.92
CA LYS A 101 4.55 -1.31 -20.29
C LYS A 101 4.88 -2.72 -19.78
N GLN A 102 5.67 -3.49 -20.54
CA GLN A 102 6.09 -4.83 -20.13
C GLN A 102 7.00 -4.81 -18.90
N LYS A 103 8.00 -3.90 -18.88
CA LYS A 103 8.92 -3.73 -17.74
C LYS A 103 8.22 -3.14 -16.51
N GLN A 104 7.29 -2.21 -16.71
CA GLN A 104 6.44 -1.64 -15.66
C GLN A 104 5.62 -2.73 -14.96
N ASN A 105 4.98 -3.62 -15.76
CA ASN A 105 4.26 -4.77 -15.22
C ASN A 105 5.21 -5.69 -14.45
N LEU A 106 6.34 -6.10 -15.02
CA LEU A 106 7.31 -6.95 -14.33
C LEU A 106 7.79 -6.32 -13.00
N ALA A 107 8.11 -5.02 -13.00
CA ALA A 107 8.53 -4.30 -11.80
C ALA A 107 7.45 -4.31 -10.71
N LEU A 108 6.17 -4.08 -11.07
CA LEU A 108 5.06 -4.20 -10.13
C LEU A 108 4.93 -5.63 -9.60
N GLY A 109 5.13 -6.63 -10.46
CA GLY A 109 5.20 -8.03 -10.09
C GLY A 109 6.20 -8.28 -8.97
N LEU A 110 7.46 -7.92 -9.22
CA LEU A 110 8.57 -8.07 -8.28
C LEU A 110 8.33 -7.32 -6.97
N MET A 111 7.89 -6.07 -7.04
CA MET A 111 7.57 -5.26 -5.86
C MET A 111 6.47 -5.92 -5.03
N SER A 112 5.37 -6.33 -5.69
CA SER A 112 4.23 -6.94 -5.01
C SER A 112 4.55 -8.29 -4.37
N SER A 113 5.46 -9.08 -4.96
CA SER A 113 5.87 -10.40 -4.47
C SER A 113 6.95 -10.33 -3.39
N THR A 114 7.50 -9.16 -3.11
CA THR A 114 8.54 -9.01 -2.08
C THR A 114 7.95 -9.31 -0.71
N PHE A 115 8.66 -10.12 0.09
CA PHE A 115 8.21 -10.53 1.41
C PHE A 115 7.87 -9.32 2.31
N LEU A 116 8.72 -8.28 2.29
CA LEU A 116 8.50 -7.04 3.05
C LEU A 116 7.16 -6.37 2.70
N ILE A 117 6.77 -6.31 1.42
CA ILE A 117 5.49 -5.73 1.01
C ILE A 117 4.30 -6.58 1.49
N SER A 118 4.49 -7.89 1.65
CA SER A 118 3.48 -8.74 2.27
C SER A 118 3.38 -8.48 3.78
N VAL A 119 4.50 -8.33 4.48
CA VAL A 119 4.53 -8.00 5.92
C VAL A 119 3.91 -6.63 6.19
N LEU A 120 4.26 -5.60 5.41
CA LEU A 120 3.71 -4.24 5.56
C LEU A 120 2.22 -4.16 5.22
N SER A 121 1.66 -5.15 4.52
CA SER A 121 0.21 -5.22 4.30
C SER A 121 -0.56 -5.78 5.50
N THR A 122 0.13 -6.27 6.54
CA THR A 122 -0.49 -6.97 7.68
C THR A 122 0.09 -6.58 9.04
N ILE A 123 1.03 -5.64 9.14
CA ILE A 123 1.56 -5.14 10.41
C ILE A 123 1.68 -3.62 10.33
N SER A 124 1.11 -2.93 11.32
CA SER A 124 1.18 -1.48 11.37
C SER A 124 2.56 -1.04 11.81
N THR A 125 3.29 -0.41 10.90
CA THR A 125 4.57 0.27 11.19
C THR A 125 4.59 1.64 10.50
N PRO A 126 5.50 2.55 10.89
CA PRO A 126 5.66 3.83 10.20
C PRO A 126 6.07 3.66 8.74
N ASP A 127 6.63 2.49 8.35
CA ASP A 127 7.04 2.19 6.98
C ASP A 127 5.85 2.12 6.01
N VAL A 128 4.66 1.73 6.50
CA VAL A 128 3.43 1.62 5.71
C VAL A 128 3.08 2.95 5.02
N PRO A 129 2.88 4.06 5.75
CA PRO A 129 2.73 5.36 5.11
C PRO A 129 4.02 5.88 4.48
N LEU A 130 5.20 5.57 5.05
CA LEU A 130 6.49 6.03 4.52
C LEU A 130 6.65 5.66 3.05
N LEU A 131 6.44 4.37 2.70
CA LEU A 131 6.58 3.91 1.32
C LEU A 131 5.60 4.58 0.38
N LEU A 132 4.35 4.80 0.81
CA LEU A 132 3.35 5.51 0.00
C LEU A 132 3.83 6.93 -0.29
N PHE A 133 4.13 7.71 0.75
CA PHE A 133 4.47 9.12 0.60
C PHE A 133 5.82 9.33 -0.08
N TRP A 134 6.81 8.45 0.11
CA TRP A 134 8.04 8.49 -0.68
C TRP A 134 7.79 8.21 -2.16
N THR A 135 6.96 7.21 -2.48
CA THR A 135 6.61 6.91 -3.87
C THR A 135 5.90 8.10 -4.52
N LEU A 136 4.94 8.72 -3.83
CA LEU A 136 4.25 9.92 -4.30
C LEU A 136 5.22 11.12 -4.45
N SER A 137 6.16 11.28 -3.51
CA SER A 137 7.18 12.33 -3.58
C SER A 137 8.09 12.16 -4.80
N LEU A 138 8.48 10.93 -5.15
CA LEU A 138 9.26 10.65 -6.36
C LEU A 138 8.49 10.95 -7.65
N ILE A 139 7.18 10.64 -7.68
CA ILE A 139 6.31 11.00 -8.82
C ILE A 139 6.23 12.52 -8.96
N ALA A 140 6.01 13.23 -7.85
CA ALA A 140 5.96 14.69 -7.84
C ALA A 140 7.31 15.31 -8.27
N LEU A 141 8.42 14.78 -7.76
CA LEU A 141 9.77 15.21 -8.13
C LEU A 141 10.05 15.00 -9.62
N TYR A 142 9.68 13.83 -10.17
CA TYR A 142 9.80 13.59 -11.60
C TYR A 142 9.06 14.66 -12.41
N HIS A 143 7.82 14.97 -12.05
CA HIS A 143 7.08 16.00 -12.74
C HIS A 143 7.68 17.40 -12.56
N ALA A 144 8.19 17.73 -11.37
CA ALA A 144 8.84 19.02 -11.13
C ALA A 144 10.10 19.20 -12.00
N VAL A 145 10.91 18.15 -12.17
CA VAL A 145 12.19 18.20 -12.91
C VAL A 145 11.99 18.08 -14.42
N PHE A 146 11.16 17.14 -14.88
CA PHE A 146 11.09 16.78 -16.30
C PHE A 146 9.90 17.37 -17.05
N ARG A 147 8.86 17.85 -16.36
CA ARG A 147 7.65 18.38 -17.02
C ARG A 147 7.83 19.83 -17.52
N GLN A 148 8.96 20.47 -17.25
CA GLN A 148 9.29 21.84 -17.71
C GLN A 148 10.68 21.98 -18.37
N GLN A 149 11.06 21.07 -19.29
CA GLN A 149 11.98 21.45 -20.37
C GLN A 149 11.20 22.03 -21.57
N LYS A 150 10.54 23.15 -21.33
CA LYS A 150 10.23 24.17 -22.34
C LYS A 150 10.84 25.47 -21.83
N LEU A 151 12.11 25.68 -22.15
CA LEU A 151 12.69 27.03 -22.30
C LEU A 151 12.76 27.30 -23.80
#